data_AF-A0A895YHV9-F1
#
_entry.id   AF-A0A895YHV9-F1
#
_cell.length_a   1.000
_cell.length_b   1.000
_cell.length_c   1.000
_cell.angle_alpha   90.00
_cell.angle_beta   90.00
_cell.angle_gamma   90.00
#
_symmetry.space_group_name_H-M   'P 1'
#
loop_
_entity.id
_entity.type
_entity.pdbx_description
1 polymer ?
#
loop_
_entity_poly.entity_id
_entity_poly.type
_entity_poly.pdbx_seq_one_letter_code
_entity_poly.pdbx_strand_id
1 'polypeptide(L)'
;MLAPVVVPGQRPGATPGEATEPDDATEAPDASESQPEEPISAEPAPESDTHDPEQVLATYDWRFHHETLREIVADPEELRRLRDQLTVKLEPASDNPTRARLLSLRAVVSRILGDLNKALADGKLALAHAEATSQLRRIAIAQARLAHVHQWRGDFAEADRLFALANSPELPDRLRATMHEHAGRSCYDQGRYIEACNHFDQALELRKVDDPELIARTDQALDAVARKIAENGIGPYPRSKEEILQLHTPPTPVFDEQADAWGYADQHGAVVIGVGYADVQPFRDSVAWVRRPGSETWELIDESGQQLIDASAGWLGVGSFSEGLAWVSRDGYGAWVAIDKQNRVVISTGYEDVRPFRRGVAPVRRGGWGAVDSGGRLLVPCQYAGYATAMTDGRYIDGFTDEGLAIVDAGGGRKGVVDRAGRVIVPPSHPNLVIHPVAFLVSSPTGAWGALDRRGRPLIEPNHPSRLAVMEEIDRLLADTKPVL
;
A
#
# COMPACT_ATOMS: atom_id res chain seq x y z
N MET A 1 -36.89 -1.74 -50.71
CA MET A 1 -37.23 -3.16 -50.98
C MET A 1 -37.77 -3.79 -49.70
N LEU A 2 -38.27 -5.03 -49.75
CA LEU A 2 -39.23 -5.58 -48.78
C LEU A 2 -38.60 -6.23 -47.53
N ALA A 3 -39.15 -5.86 -46.37
CA ALA A 3 -39.64 -6.67 -45.23
C ALA A 3 -38.78 -7.79 -44.55
N PRO A 4 -38.97 -8.02 -43.22
CA PRO A 4 -38.30 -9.08 -42.44
C PRO A 4 -39.18 -10.33 -42.17
N VAL A 5 -38.61 -11.33 -41.47
CA VAL A 5 -39.25 -12.57 -40.96
C VAL A 5 -38.71 -12.79 -39.53
N VAL A 6 -39.46 -12.62 -38.43
CA VAL A 6 -40.63 -13.36 -37.84
C VAL A 6 -40.23 -14.53 -36.92
N VAL A 7 -40.86 -14.58 -35.73
CA VAL A 7 -40.74 -15.59 -34.65
C VAL A 7 -42.16 -15.93 -34.14
N PRO A 8 -42.56 -17.22 -34.09
CA PRO A 8 -42.91 -17.92 -32.83
C PRO A 8 -42.47 -19.41 -32.83
N GLY A 9 -42.68 -20.27 -31.81
CA GLY A 9 -43.51 -20.20 -30.59
C GLY A 9 -43.13 -21.23 -29.50
N GLN A 10 -44.11 -21.76 -28.74
CA GLN A 10 -43.93 -22.34 -27.38
C GLN A 10 -44.02 -23.90 -27.25
N ARG A 11 -43.77 -24.38 -26.00
CA ARG A 11 -43.93 -25.74 -25.41
C ARG A 11 -45.43 -26.22 -25.38
N PRO A 12 -45.89 -27.36 -24.77
CA PRO A 12 -45.22 -28.39 -23.89
C PRO A 12 -45.67 -29.88 -24.01
N GLY A 13 -45.19 -30.78 -23.12
CA GLY A 13 -46.08 -31.77 -22.43
C GLY A 13 -45.77 -33.29 -22.43
N ALA A 14 -45.46 -33.85 -21.23
CA ALA A 14 -45.87 -35.15 -20.62
C ALA A 14 -45.74 -36.55 -21.30
N THR A 15 -44.91 -37.41 -20.68
CA THR A 15 -45.14 -38.78 -20.05
C THR A 15 -46.53 -39.47 -20.06
N PRO A 16 -46.67 -40.79 -19.69
CA PRO A 16 -45.72 -41.95 -19.56
C PRO A 16 -46.26 -43.31 -20.14
N GLY A 17 -45.66 -44.48 -19.80
CA GLY A 17 -46.28 -45.81 -19.98
C GLY A 17 -45.47 -47.05 -19.51
N GLU A 18 -46.07 -47.88 -18.65
CA GLU A 18 -45.65 -49.21 -18.10
C GLU A 18 -46.23 -50.39 -18.94
N ALA A 19 -45.88 -51.69 -18.84
CA ALA A 19 -44.80 -52.50 -18.21
C ALA A 19 -44.50 -53.76 -19.13
N THR A 20 -44.37 -55.07 -18.80
CA THR A 20 -44.49 -55.93 -17.58
C THR A 20 -43.85 -57.33 -17.81
N GLU A 21 -43.36 -57.98 -16.73
CA GLU A 21 -43.50 -59.41 -16.24
C GLU A 21 -43.78 -60.65 -17.14
N PRO A 22 -43.58 -61.92 -16.66
CA PRO A 22 -42.65 -62.47 -15.63
C PRO A 22 -42.07 -63.89 -15.98
N ASP A 23 -41.75 -64.69 -14.94
CA ASP A 23 -41.49 -66.15 -14.84
C ASP A 23 -40.15 -66.70 -15.40
N ASP A 24 -39.56 -67.79 -14.86
CA ASP A 24 -40.01 -68.76 -13.83
C ASP A 24 -38.84 -69.14 -12.86
N ALA A 25 -39.12 -69.90 -11.78
CA ALA A 25 -38.17 -70.29 -10.73
C ALA A 25 -37.75 -71.77 -10.79
N THR A 26 -36.59 -72.12 -10.21
CA THR A 26 -36.27 -73.53 -9.83
C THR A 26 -35.26 -73.61 -8.68
N GLU A 27 -35.21 -74.79 -8.06
CA GLU A 27 -34.66 -75.09 -6.73
C GLU A 27 -33.12 -75.16 -6.65
N ALA A 28 -32.60 -75.08 -5.41
CA ALA A 28 -31.28 -75.59 -5.02
C ALA A 28 -31.43 -76.96 -4.33
N PRO A 29 -30.36 -77.78 -4.23
CA PRO A 29 -29.64 -77.74 -2.96
C PRO A 29 -28.13 -78.10 -3.02
N ASP A 30 -27.56 -78.02 -1.81
CA ASP A 30 -26.43 -78.79 -1.26
C ASP A 30 -25.06 -78.09 -1.16
N ALA A 31 -24.28 -78.50 -0.16
CA ALA A 31 -23.31 -77.65 0.52
C ALA A 31 -21.85 -78.11 0.39
N SER A 32 -20.93 -77.14 0.45
CA SER A 32 -19.54 -77.37 0.85
C SER A 32 -19.02 -76.14 1.60
N GLU A 33 -18.03 -76.36 2.46
CA GLU A 33 -17.62 -75.41 3.50
C GLU A 33 -16.78 -74.24 2.94
N SER A 34 -17.00 -73.04 3.48
CA SER A 34 -16.08 -71.91 3.36
C SER A 34 -16.23 -71.04 4.61
N GLN A 35 -15.11 -70.60 5.17
CA GLN A 35 -15.06 -69.91 6.45
C GLN A 35 -15.50 -68.44 6.30
N PRO A 36 -16.21 -67.85 7.28
CA PRO A 36 -16.55 -66.43 7.24
C PRO A 36 -15.28 -65.61 7.50
N GLU A 37 -14.90 -64.76 6.53
CA GLU A 37 -13.95 -63.68 6.79
C GLU A 37 -14.59 -62.68 7.76
N GLU A 38 -13.89 -62.36 8.85
CA GLU A 38 -14.32 -61.26 9.74
C GLU A 38 -14.23 -59.94 8.98
N PRO A 39 -15.18 -59.00 9.17
CA PRO A 39 -15.12 -57.72 8.50
C PRO A 39 -13.89 -56.95 8.98
N ILE A 40 -12.90 -56.79 8.10
CA ILE A 40 -11.70 -56.00 8.38
C ILE A 40 -12.15 -54.60 8.76
N SER A 41 -11.97 -54.27 10.05
CA SER A 41 -12.18 -52.94 10.59
C SER A 41 -11.35 -51.97 9.76
N ALA A 42 -12.01 -51.09 9.01
CA ALA A 42 -11.31 -50.02 8.30
C ALA A 42 -10.62 -49.16 9.35
N GLU A 43 -9.27 -49.21 9.37
CA GLU A 43 -8.49 -48.29 10.19
C GLU A 43 -8.93 -46.86 9.86
N PRO A 44 -9.22 -46.01 10.86
CA PRO A 44 -9.53 -44.62 10.57
C PRO A 44 -8.31 -44.03 9.86
N ALA A 45 -8.52 -43.53 8.64
CA ALA A 45 -7.48 -42.81 7.91
C ALA A 45 -6.92 -41.73 8.83
N PRO A 46 -5.58 -41.59 8.93
CA PRO A 46 -4.96 -40.76 9.95
C PRO A 46 -5.55 -39.36 9.91
N GLU A 47 -6.10 -38.93 11.04
CA GLU A 47 -6.83 -37.65 11.13
C GLU A 47 -5.89 -36.54 10.65
N SER A 48 -6.24 -35.97 9.50
CA SER A 48 -5.41 -34.93 8.90
C SER A 48 -5.52 -33.69 9.76
N ASP A 49 -4.45 -33.36 10.49
CA ASP A 49 -4.28 -32.16 11.31
C ASP A 49 -4.27 -30.90 10.42
N THR A 50 -5.41 -30.58 9.79
CA THR A 50 -5.61 -29.48 8.85
C THR A 50 -5.69 -28.14 9.57
N HIS A 51 -4.61 -27.80 10.26
CA HIS A 51 -4.30 -26.45 10.67
C HIS A 51 -4.26 -25.54 9.42
N ASP A 52 -4.78 -24.33 9.54
CA ASP A 52 -4.80 -23.39 8.41
C ASP A 52 -3.35 -23.09 7.97
N PRO A 53 -2.96 -23.31 6.69
CA PRO A 53 -1.58 -23.07 6.24
C PRO A 53 -1.14 -21.61 6.46
N GLU A 54 -2.07 -20.66 6.50
CA GLU A 54 -1.75 -19.26 6.81
C GLU A 54 -1.37 -19.08 8.29
N GLN A 55 -1.94 -19.88 9.19
CA GLN A 55 -1.67 -19.86 10.62
C GLN A 55 -0.39 -20.65 10.96
N VAL A 56 -0.18 -21.82 10.34
CA VAL A 56 1.06 -22.61 10.51
C VAL A 56 2.29 -21.79 10.12
N LEU A 57 2.22 -21.09 8.99
CA LEU A 57 3.27 -20.19 8.55
C LEU A 57 3.48 -18.99 9.50
N ALA A 58 2.41 -18.48 10.14
CA ALA A 58 2.48 -17.39 11.12
C ALA A 58 3.21 -17.78 12.41
N THR A 59 3.19 -19.07 12.77
CA THR A 59 3.87 -19.62 13.95
C THR A 59 5.17 -20.35 13.61
N TYR A 60 5.65 -20.29 12.36
CA TYR A 60 6.83 -21.04 11.92
C TYR A 60 8.12 -20.52 12.56
N ASP A 61 9.00 -21.45 12.97
CA ASP A 61 10.29 -21.14 13.60
C ASP A 61 11.35 -20.76 12.53
N TRP A 62 11.26 -19.52 12.05
CA TRP A 62 12.16 -18.98 11.03
C TRP A 62 13.57 -18.76 11.57
N ARG A 63 14.45 -19.74 11.34
CA ARG A 63 15.88 -19.68 11.67
C ARG A 63 16.69 -19.14 10.49
N PHE A 64 17.78 -18.42 10.77
CA PHE A 64 18.60 -17.77 9.75
C PHE A 64 20.06 -18.24 9.79
N HIS A 65 20.64 -18.45 8.61
CA HIS A 65 22.03 -18.91 8.49
C HIS A 65 23.03 -17.78 8.79
N HIS A 66 23.97 -18.03 9.71
CA HIS A 66 24.83 -17.00 10.32
C HIS A 66 25.88 -16.37 9.40
N GLU A 67 25.92 -16.72 8.11
CA GLU A 67 26.80 -16.13 7.08
C GLU A 67 26.06 -15.55 5.89
N THR A 68 24.80 -15.93 5.66
CA THR A 68 24.01 -15.51 4.48
C THR A 68 22.72 -14.79 4.88
N LEU A 69 22.33 -14.84 6.16
CA LEU A 69 21.11 -14.24 6.71
C LEU A 69 19.81 -14.68 6.01
N ARG A 70 19.88 -15.82 5.31
CA ARG A 70 18.76 -16.48 4.61
C ARG A 70 18.12 -17.53 5.51
N GLU A 71 16.83 -17.79 5.28
CA GLU A 71 16.01 -18.76 5.98
C GLU A 71 16.58 -20.19 5.84
N ILE A 72 16.65 -20.92 6.96
CA ILE A 72 16.96 -22.35 7.01
C ILE A 72 15.63 -23.11 7.10
N VAL A 73 15.46 -24.10 6.23
CA VAL A 73 14.30 -25.02 6.26
C VAL A 73 14.66 -26.28 7.03
N ALA A 74 13.84 -26.64 8.02
CA ALA A 74 13.97 -27.91 8.76
C ALA A 74 13.30 -29.08 8.03
N ASP A 75 12.04 -28.92 7.60
CA ASP A 75 11.30 -29.90 6.78
C ASP A 75 10.83 -29.27 5.44
N PRO A 76 11.51 -29.54 4.32
CA PRO A 76 11.05 -29.11 2.99
C PRO A 76 9.75 -29.77 2.52
N GLU A 77 9.38 -30.96 3.02
CA GLU A 77 8.11 -31.63 2.67
C GLU A 77 6.93 -30.99 3.40
N GLU A 78 7.12 -30.47 4.61
CA GLU A 78 6.13 -29.62 5.29
C GLU A 78 5.86 -28.36 4.48
N LEU A 79 6.90 -27.63 4.07
CA LEU A 79 6.74 -26.44 3.22
C LEU A 79 6.07 -26.76 1.87
N ARG A 80 6.34 -27.92 1.25
CA ARG A 80 5.60 -28.34 0.05
C ARG A 80 4.13 -28.59 0.35
N ARG A 81 3.80 -29.33 1.41
CA ARG A 81 2.40 -29.55 1.85
C ARG A 81 1.67 -28.23 2.10
N LEU A 82 2.30 -27.26 2.77
CA LEU A 82 1.73 -25.92 3.01
C LEU A 82 1.51 -25.13 1.71
N ARG A 83 2.46 -25.16 0.76
CA ARG A 83 2.33 -24.51 -0.57
C ARG A 83 1.16 -25.08 -1.37
N ASP A 84 0.95 -26.39 -1.26
CA ASP A 84 -0.07 -27.10 -2.03
C ASP A 84 -1.47 -26.90 -1.37
N GLN A 85 -1.55 -26.85 -0.04
CA GLN A 85 -2.74 -26.37 0.69
C GLN A 85 -3.10 -24.90 0.36
N LEU A 86 -2.11 -24.00 0.30
CA LEU A 86 -2.32 -22.60 -0.15
C LEU A 86 -2.84 -22.53 -1.59
N THR A 87 -2.50 -23.51 -2.44
CA THR A 87 -3.01 -23.60 -3.81
C THR A 87 -4.48 -23.96 -3.84
N VAL A 88 -4.90 -25.00 -3.11
CA VAL A 88 -6.31 -25.37 -2.95
C VAL A 88 -7.13 -24.22 -2.37
N LYS A 89 -6.58 -23.48 -1.38
CA LYS A 89 -7.24 -22.31 -0.78
C LYS A 89 -7.36 -21.11 -1.72
N LEU A 90 -6.51 -21.02 -2.75
CA LEU A 90 -6.49 -19.93 -3.74
C LEU A 90 -7.48 -20.15 -4.90
N GLU A 91 -7.79 -21.40 -5.27
CA GLU A 91 -8.73 -21.72 -6.36
C GLU A 91 -10.12 -21.06 -6.22
N PRO A 92 -10.82 -21.11 -5.06
CA PRO A 92 -12.10 -20.42 -4.89
C PRO A 92 -11.96 -18.91 -4.61
N ALA A 93 -10.75 -18.38 -4.42
CA ALA A 93 -10.56 -17.00 -4.01
C ALA A 93 -10.74 -16.02 -5.18
N SER A 94 -11.86 -15.29 -5.18
CA SER A 94 -12.24 -14.33 -6.22
C SER A 94 -11.90 -12.87 -5.90
N ASP A 95 -11.77 -12.50 -4.61
CA ASP A 95 -11.54 -11.12 -4.21
C ASP A 95 -10.05 -10.72 -4.17
N ASN A 96 -9.74 -9.50 -4.59
CA ASN A 96 -8.38 -8.94 -4.59
C ASN A 96 -7.67 -9.05 -3.21
N PRO A 97 -8.31 -8.70 -2.08
CA PRO A 97 -7.71 -8.88 -0.75
C PRO A 97 -7.25 -10.32 -0.42
N THR A 98 -8.07 -11.34 -0.66
CA THR A 98 -7.73 -12.74 -0.37
C THR A 98 -6.68 -13.26 -1.34
N ARG A 99 -6.86 -13.00 -2.64
CA ARG A 99 -5.90 -13.41 -3.68
C ARG A 99 -4.50 -12.85 -3.44
N ALA A 100 -4.41 -11.55 -3.12
CA ALA A 100 -3.15 -10.89 -2.78
C ALA A 100 -2.47 -11.58 -1.58
N ARG A 101 -3.23 -11.94 -0.52
CA ARG A 101 -2.68 -12.58 0.68
C ARG A 101 -2.13 -13.98 0.38
N LEU A 102 -2.92 -14.82 -0.26
CA LEU A 102 -2.59 -16.23 -0.54
C LEU A 102 -1.46 -16.38 -1.57
N LEU A 103 -1.51 -15.65 -2.69
CA LEU A 103 -0.42 -15.64 -3.68
C LEU A 103 0.89 -15.17 -3.03
N SER A 104 0.83 -14.12 -2.20
CA SER A 104 2.02 -13.57 -1.56
C SER A 104 2.64 -14.54 -0.53
N LEU A 105 1.83 -15.30 0.20
CA LEU A 105 2.33 -16.40 1.07
C LEU A 105 2.92 -17.54 0.23
N ARG A 106 2.23 -17.97 -0.84
CA ARG A 106 2.71 -19.05 -1.72
C ARG A 106 4.02 -18.68 -2.44
N ALA A 107 4.22 -17.39 -2.74
CA ALA A 107 5.47 -16.85 -3.24
C ALA A 107 6.63 -16.99 -2.22
N VAL A 108 6.41 -16.69 -0.94
CA VAL A 108 7.41 -16.86 0.13
C VAL A 108 7.80 -18.33 0.26
N VAL A 109 6.84 -19.24 0.35
CA VAL A 109 7.12 -20.68 0.45
C VAL A 109 7.83 -21.20 -0.80
N SER A 110 7.43 -20.74 -2.00
CA SER A 110 8.10 -21.10 -3.25
C SER A 110 9.52 -20.53 -3.37
N ARG A 111 9.78 -19.31 -2.86
CA ARG A 111 11.14 -18.73 -2.77
C ARG A 111 12.05 -19.63 -1.95
N ILE A 112 11.59 -19.97 -0.75
CA ILE A 112 12.35 -20.72 0.25
C ILE A 112 12.60 -22.17 -0.20
N LEU A 113 11.68 -22.76 -0.96
CA LEU A 113 11.85 -24.06 -1.65
C LEU A 113 12.74 -24.00 -2.91
N GLY A 114 13.29 -22.83 -3.30
CA GLY A 114 14.11 -22.64 -4.51
C GLY A 114 13.32 -22.56 -5.83
N ASP A 115 12.00 -22.59 -5.78
CA ASP A 115 11.05 -22.52 -6.91
C ASP A 115 10.90 -21.07 -7.44
N LEU A 116 12.03 -20.36 -7.62
CA LEU A 116 12.11 -18.90 -7.81
C LEU A 116 11.26 -18.35 -8.98
N ASN A 117 11.04 -19.14 -10.04
CA ASN A 117 10.19 -18.73 -11.16
C ASN A 117 8.68 -18.77 -10.82
N LYS A 118 8.24 -19.73 -9.98
CA LYS A 118 6.87 -19.76 -9.44
C LYS A 118 6.68 -18.62 -8.45
N ALA A 119 7.66 -18.42 -7.57
CA ALA A 119 7.67 -17.32 -6.60
C ALA A 119 7.55 -15.95 -7.27
N LEU A 120 8.21 -15.75 -8.41
CA LEU A 120 8.14 -14.48 -9.17
C LEU A 120 6.76 -14.27 -9.80
N ALA A 121 6.17 -15.32 -10.38
CA ALA A 121 4.84 -15.25 -10.97
C ALA A 121 3.77 -14.95 -9.91
N ASP A 122 3.79 -15.67 -8.79
CA ASP A 122 2.88 -15.46 -7.66
C ASP A 122 3.07 -14.09 -7.02
N GLY A 123 4.31 -13.64 -6.80
CA GLY A 123 4.62 -12.34 -6.20
C GLY A 123 4.15 -11.16 -7.06
N LYS A 124 4.28 -11.25 -8.38
CA LYS A 124 3.78 -10.21 -9.31
C LYS A 124 2.25 -10.16 -9.35
N LEU A 125 1.58 -11.31 -9.38
CA LEU A 125 0.11 -11.37 -9.30
C LEU A 125 -0.40 -10.89 -7.94
N ALA A 126 0.31 -11.21 -6.84
CA ALA A 126 -0.02 -10.73 -5.51
C ALA A 126 0.07 -9.21 -5.39
N LEU A 127 1.12 -8.60 -5.96
CA LEU A 127 1.28 -7.15 -5.97
C LEU A 127 0.17 -6.47 -6.77
N ALA A 128 -0.13 -6.93 -7.99
CA ALA A 128 -1.23 -6.36 -8.79
C ALA A 128 -2.58 -6.47 -8.08
N HIS A 129 -2.88 -7.60 -7.43
CA HIS A 129 -4.09 -7.74 -6.60
C HIS A 129 -4.05 -6.83 -5.35
N ALA A 130 -2.88 -6.58 -4.75
CA ALA A 130 -2.74 -5.67 -3.61
C ALA A 130 -2.94 -4.20 -4.00
N GLU A 131 -2.35 -3.76 -5.11
CA GLU A 131 -2.52 -2.41 -5.67
C GLU A 131 -3.99 -2.14 -6.01
N ALA A 132 -4.68 -3.13 -6.58
CA ALA A 132 -6.12 -3.08 -6.82
C ALA A 132 -7.00 -3.03 -5.55
N THR A 133 -6.42 -3.07 -4.34
CA THR A 133 -7.14 -2.75 -3.08
C THR A 133 -6.93 -1.31 -2.59
N SER A 134 -5.93 -0.58 -3.12
CA SER A 134 -5.45 0.70 -2.58
C SER A 134 -5.01 0.71 -1.10
N GLN A 135 -4.86 -0.46 -0.46
CA GLN A 135 -4.47 -0.56 0.95
C GLN A 135 -2.94 -0.59 1.08
N LEU A 136 -2.34 0.52 1.54
CA LEU A 136 -0.89 0.70 1.66
C LEU A 136 -0.20 -0.49 2.37
N ARG A 137 -0.74 -0.94 3.51
CA ARG A 137 -0.22 -2.11 4.24
C ARG A 137 -0.14 -3.38 3.38
N ARG A 138 -1.09 -3.63 2.48
CA ARG A 138 -1.06 -4.81 1.58
C ARG A 138 -0.03 -4.65 0.48
N ILE A 139 0.04 -3.46 -0.10
CA ILE A 139 0.96 -3.13 -1.19
C ILE A 139 2.41 -3.29 -0.70
N ALA A 140 2.76 -2.69 0.44
CA ALA A 140 4.09 -2.81 1.04
C ALA A 140 4.49 -4.27 1.36
N ILE A 141 3.57 -5.06 1.94
CA ILE A 141 3.81 -6.48 2.23
C ILE A 141 4.05 -7.28 0.93
N ALA A 142 3.29 -7.02 -0.13
CA ALA A 142 3.47 -7.68 -1.42
C ALA A 142 4.78 -7.24 -2.11
N GLN A 143 5.13 -5.96 -2.06
CA GLN A 143 6.37 -5.41 -2.59
C GLN A 143 7.60 -6.04 -1.91
N ALA A 144 7.65 -6.09 -0.58
CA ALA A 144 8.80 -6.64 0.15
C ALA A 144 8.99 -8.15 -0.05
N ARG A 145 7.90 -8.93 -0.07
CA ARG A 145 7.98 -10.37 -0.40
C ARG A 145 8.42 -10.61 -1.85
N LEU A 146 7.99 -9.77 -2.80
CA LEU A 146 8.46 -9.81 -4.19
C LEU A 146 9.93 -9.35 -4.31
N ALA A 147 10.36 -8.38 -3.52
CA ALA A 147 11.74 -7.92 -3.44
C ALA A 147 12.68 -9.05 -2.99
N HIS A 148 12.30 -9.84 -1.99
CA HIS A 148 13.03 -11.05 -1.61
C HIS A 148 13.16 -12.08 -2.74
N VAL A 149 12.14 -12.23 -3.59
CA VAL A 149 12.25 -13.12 -4.78
C VAL A 149 13.29 -12.57 -5.76
N HIS A 150 13.31 -11.26 -6.00
CA HIS A 150 14.33 -10.62 -6.84
C HIS A 150 15.73 -10.70 -6.22
N GLN A 151 15.89 -10.48 -4.91
CA GLN A 151 17.14 -10.66 -4.17
C GLN A 151 17.69 -12.09 -4.33
N TRP A 152 16.84 -13.11 -4.13
CA TRP A 152 17.25 -14.52 -4.25
C TRP A 152 17.58 -14.93 -5.69
N ARG A 153 17.06 -14.22 -6.69
CA ARG A 153 17.40 -14.37 -8.11
C ARG A 153 18.67 -13.60 -8.53
N GLY A 154 19.17 -12.69 -7.70
CA GLY A 154 20.24 -11.75 -8.06
C GLY A 154 19.77 -10.54 -8.90
N ASP A 155 18.46 -10.36 -9.08
CA ASP A 155 17.85 -9.22 -9.78
C ASP A 155 17.86 -7.95 -8.89
N PHE A 156 19.00 -7.64 -8.27
CA PHE A 156 19.06 -6.80 -7.09
C PHE A 156 18.56 -5.36 -7.27
N ALA A 157 18.68 -4.77 -8.47
CA ALA A 157 18.20 -3.42 -8.73
C ALA A 157 16.68 -3.29 -8.53
N GLU A 158 15.90 -4.30 -8.93
CA GLU A 158 14.44 -4.30 -8.69
C GLU A 158 14.11 -4.70 -7.25
N ALA A 159 14.96 -5.52 -6.59
CA ALA A 159 14.82 -5.82 -5.16
C ALA A 159 14.99 -4.55 -4.29
N ASP A 160 16.10 -3.83 -4.46
CA ASP A 160 16.37 -2.56 -3.78
C ASP A 160 15.22 -1.55 -4.00
N ARG A 161 14.77 -1.40 -5.25
CA ARG A 161 13.66 -0.52 -5.63
C ARG A 161 12.35 -0.91 -4.93
N LEU A 162 12.00 -2.20 -4.91
CA LEU A 162 10.79 -2.69 -4.25
C LEU A 162 10.84 -2.55 -2.73
N PHE A 163 12.00 -2.76 -2.09
CA PHE A 163 12.18 -2.47 -0.66
C PHE A 163 12.05 -0.96 -0.36
N ALA A 164 12.63 -0.10 -1.20
CA ALA A 164 12.51 1.34 -1.07
C ALA A 164 11.07 1.84 -1.26
N LEU A 165 10.27 1.21 -2.13
CA LEU A 165 8.83 1.47 -2.25
C LEU A 165 8.04 0.96 -1.05
N ALA A 166 8.32 -0.26 -0.57
CA ALA A 166 7.61 -0.88 0.54
C ALA A 166 7.78 -0.11 1.87
N ASN A 167 8.93 0.52 2.09
CA ASN A 167 9.20 1.31 3.28
C ASN A 167 8.55 2.72 3.19
N SER A 168 7.27 2.80 3.55
CA SER A 168 6.51 4.04 3.69
C SER A 168 6.42 4.49 5.16
N PRO A 169 6.55 5.80 5.46
CA PRO A 169 6.36 6.32 6.81
C PRO A 169 4.91 6.29 7.28
N GLU A 170 3.91 5.95 6.45
CA GLU A 170 2.51 5.74 6.87
C GLU A 170 2.23 4.32 7.40
N LEU A 171 3.24 3.45 7.48
CA LEU A 171 3.11 2.09 8.04
C LEU A 171 3.42 2.05 9.55
N PRO A 172 2.86 1.09 10.32
CA PRO A 172 3.26 0.86 11.71
C PRO A 172 4.74 0.56 11.88
N ASP A 173 5.35 1.00 12.97
CA ASP A 173 6.79 0.87 13.20
C ASP A 173 7.25 -0.60 13.30
N ARG A 174 6.42 -1.51 13.83
CA ARG A 174 6.67 -2.97 13.78
C ARG A 174 6.81 -3.49 12.33
N LEU A 175 6.04 -2.94 11.38
CA LEU A 175 6.15 -3.34 9.97
C LEU A 175 7.33 -2.65 9.28
N ARG A 176 7.56 -1.36 9.57
CA ARG A 176 8.71 -0.61 9.06
C ARG A 176 10.04 -1.24 9.48
N ALA A 177 10.16 -1.69 10.74
CA ALA A 177 11.33 -2.40 11.24
C ALA A 177 11.65 -3.65 10.40
N THR A 178 10.65 -4.47 10.09
CA THR A 178 10.84 -5.65 9.24
C THR A 178 11.19 -5.27 7.78
N MET A 179 10.62 -4.18 7.22
CA MET A 179 11.06 -3.67 5.91
C MET A 179 12.54 -3.27 5.92
N HIS A 180 12.99 -2.63 7.01
CA HIS A 180 14.38 -2.27 7.22
C HIS A 180 15.29 -3.51 7.35
N GLU A 181 14.92 -4.52 8.14
CA GLU A 181 15.67 -5.79 8.19
C GLU A 181 15.86 -6.44 6.81
N HIS A 182 14.79 -6.53 6.03
CA HIS A 182 14.82 -7.17 4.73
C HIS A 182 15.72 -6.43 3.73
N ALA A 183 15.61 -5.09 3.70
CA ALA A 183 16.50 -4.24 2.93
C ALA A 183 17.96 -4.39 3.38
N GLY A 184 18.22 -4.45 4.69
CA GLY A 184 19.55 -4.69 5.26
C GLY A 184 20.16 -6.01 4.81
N ARG A 185 19.38 -7.10 4.80
CA ARG A 185 19.82 -8.41 4.26
C ARG A 185 20.08 -8.38 2.76
N SER A 186 19.27 -7.63 1.99
CA SER A 186 19.52 -7.40 0.56
C SER A 186 20.83 -6.62 0.32
N CYS A 187 21.12 -5.62 1.16
CA CYS A 187 22.38 -4.87 1.10
C CYS A 187 23.59 -5.73 1.48
N TYR A 188 23.44 -6.59 2.48
CA TYR A 188 24.46 -7.55 2.91
C TYR A 188 24.82 -8.56 1.80
N ASP A 189 23.82 -9.17 1.15
CA ASP A 189 24.00 -10.06 -0.02
C ASP A 189 24.75 -9.38 -1.18
N GLN A 190 24.71 -8.05 -1.25
CA GLN A 190 25.33 -7.22 -2.29
C GLN A 190 26.67 -6.59 -1.88
N GLY A 191 27.17 -6.87 -0.68
CA GLY A 191 28.41 -6.28 -0.17
C GLY A 191 28.32 -4.80 0.21
N ARG A 192 27.11 -4.23 0.33
CA ARG A 192 26.89 -2.83 0.75
C ARG A 192 26.77 -2.75 2.28
N TYR A 193 27.87 -3.01 2.97
CA TYR A 193 27.85 -3.25 4.41
C TYR A 193 27.45 -2.04 5.26
N ILE A 194 27.85 -0.82 4.89
CA ILE A 194 27.37 0.39 5.60
C ILE A 194 25.86 0.60 5.38
N GLU A 195 25.36 0.38 4.14
CA GLU A 195 23.93 0.49 3.84
C GLU A 195 23.13 -0.57 4.62
N ALA A 196 23.69 -1.78 4.80
CA ALA A 196 23.13 -2.82 5.64
C ALA A 196 23.07 -2.42 7.13
N CYS A 197 24.15 -1.88 7.71
CA CYS A 197 24.14 -1.38 9.08
C CYS A 197 23.08 -0.30 9.29
N ASN A 198 23.04 0.73 8.43
CA ASN A 198 22.04 1.79 8.49
C ASN A 198 20.60 1.25 8.50
N HIS A 199 20.34 0.19 7.73
CA HIS A 199 19.05 -0.50 7.74
C HIS A 199 18.78 -1.24 9.06
N PHE A 200 19.75 -1.98 9.58
CA PHE A 200 19.61 -2.71 10.85
C PHE A 200 19.47 -1.76 12.07
N ASP A 201 20.23 -0.68 12.13
CA ASP A 201 20.12 0.35 13.18
C ASP A 201 18.73 1.00 13.19
N GLN A 202 18.15 1.29 12.01
CA GLN A 202 16.78 1.79 11.89
C GLN A 202 15.73 0.74 12.29
N ALA A 203 15.96 -0.55 12.00
CA ALA A 203 15.07 -1.62 12.48
C ALA A 203 15.06 -1.73 14.01
N LEU A 204 16.23 -1.58 14.65
CA LEU A 204 16.36 -1.47 16.09
C LEU A 204 15.65 -0.21 16.61
N GLU A 205 15.91 0.98 16.04
CA GLU A 205 15.33 2.26 16.48
C GLU A 205 13.81 2.27 16.57
N LEU A 206 13.14 1.61 15.63
CA LEU A 206 11.68 1.49 15.59
C LEU A 206 11.11 0.55 16.67
N ARG A 207 11.94 -0.22 17.38
CA ARG A 207 11.51 -1.33 18.27
C ARG A 207 12.39 -1.58 19.51
N LYS A 208 13.30 -0.67 19.91
CA LYS A 208 14.43 -0.89 20.87
C LYS A 208 14.12 -1.58 22.21
N VAL A 209 12.86 -1.67 22.66
CA VAL A 209 12.47 -2.26 23.96
C VAL A 209 11.43 -3.40 23.83
N ASP A 210 10.67 -3.46 22.73
CA ASP A 210 9.40 -4.20 22.67
C ASP A 210 9.46 -5.49 21.82
N ASP A 211 10.65 -5.94 21.44
CA ASP A 211 10.83 -7.05 20.49
C ASP A 211 12.17 -7.81 20.67
N PRO A 212 12.31 -8.67 21.70
CA PRO A 212 13.57 -9.40 21.94
C PRO A 212 13.99 -10.34 20.80
N GLU A 213 13.02 -10.90 20.04
CA GLU A 213 13.30 -11.75 18.87
C GLU A 213 13.92 -10.94 17.72
N LEU A 214 13.38 -9.75 17.45
CA LEU A 214 13.93 -8.83 16.46
C LEU A 214 15.33 -8.36 16.86
N ILE A 215 15.54 -7.98 18.12
CA ILE A 215 16.84 -7.50 18.61
C ILE A 215 17.90 -8.59 18.39
N ALA A 216 17.69 -9.80 18.93
CA ALA A 216 18.65 -10.91 18.78
C ALA A 216 18.95 -11.27 17.32
N ARG A 217 17.95 -11.22 16.44
CA ARG A 217 18.12 -11.48 14.99
C ARG A 217 18.86 -10.34 14.27
N THR A 218 18.70 -9.10 14.74
CA THR A 218 19.36 -7.93 14.16
C THR A 218 20.82 -7.82 14.63
N ASP A 219 21.08 -8.13 15.90
CA ASP A 219 22.44 -8.26 16.43
C ASP A 219 23.23 -9.35 15.68
N GLN A 220 22.62 -10.53 15.44
CA GLN A 220 23.22 -11.60 14.64
C GLN A 220 23.54 -11.14 13.20
N ALA A 221 22.71 -10.26 12.62
CA ALA A 221 22.95 -9.68 11.31
C ALA A 221 24.12 -8.67 11.33
N LEU A 222 24.18 -7.81 12.34
CA LEU A 222 25.30 -6.87 12.56
C LEU A 222 26.62 -7.61 12.78
N ASP A 223 26.63 -8.71 13.53
CA ASP A 223 27.80 -9.60 13.69
C ASP A 223 28.25 -10.27 12.37
N ALA A 224 27.32 -10.56 11.46
CA ALA A 224 27.66 -11.02 10.11
C ALA A 224 28.25 -9.90 9.24
N VAL A 225 27.66 -8.70 9.29
CA VAL A 225 28.16 -7.51 8.59
C VAL A 225 29.58 -7.16 9.08
N ALA A 226 29.81 -7.12 10.39
CA ALA A 226 31.12 -6.79 10.97
C ALA A 226 32.23 -7.75 10.53
N ARG A 227 31.95 -9.06 10.49
CA ARG A 227 32.88 -10.07 9.94
C ARG A 227 33.16 -9.82 8.45
N LYS A 228 32.13 -9.54 7.64
CA LYS A 228 32.33 -9.26 6.21
C LYS A 228 33.05 -7.95 5.91
N ILE A 229 32.91 -6.92 6.75
CA ILE A 229 33.72 -5.71 6.69
C ILE A 229 35.20 -6.01 6.97
N ALA A 230 35.49 -6.86 7.96
CA ALA A 230 36.87 -7.26 8.28
C ALA A 230 37.51 -8.13 7.18
N GLU A 231 36.73 -8.94 6.47
CA GLU A 231 37.19 -9.75 5.33
C GLU A 231 37.37 -8.94 4.04
N ASN A 232 36.40 -8.10 3.68
CA ASN A 232 36.24 -7.54 2.32
C ASN A 232 36.32 -6.01 2.25
N GLY A 233 36.46 -5.33 3.40
CA GLY A 233 36.31 -3.89 3.51
C GLY A 233 34.84 -3.43 3.57
N ILE A 234 34.63 -2.12 3.72
CA ILE A 234 33.32 -1.50 4.01
C ILE A 234 32.29 -1.54 2.87
N GLY A 235 32.69 -1.89 1.65
CA GLY A 235 31.86 -1.77 0.45
C GLY A 235 31.73 -0.31 -0.05
N PRO A 236 30.77 -0.02 -0.95
CA PRO A 236 30.48 1.35 -1.39
C PRO A 236 29.75 2.16 -0.32
N TYR A 237 29.71 3.48 -0.49
CA TYR A 237 28.90 4.37 0.34
C TYR A 237 27.39 4.05 0.20
N PRO A 238 26.59 4.25 1.28
CA PRO A 238 25.13 4.10 1.22
C PRO A 238 24.49 5.06 0.22
N ARG A 239 23.47 4.58 -0.48
CA ARG A 239 22.65 5.39 -1.39
C ARG A 239 21.40 5.91 -0.70
N SER A 240 20.91 7.05 -1.14
CA SER A 240 19.60 7.60 -0.79
C SER A 240 18.44 6.79 -1.39
N LYS A 241 17.23 7.00 -0.87
CA LYS A 241 16.00 6.41 -1.44
C LYS A 241 15.75 6.94 -2.85
N GLU A 242 16.13 8.19 -3.09
CA GLU A 242 15.99 8.93 -4.33
C GLU A 242 16.89 8.34 -5.42
N GLU A 243 18.16 8.05 -5.11
CA GLU A 243 19.09 7.34 -6.01
C GLU A 243 18.61 5.90 -6.31
N ILE A 244 18.17 5.15 -5.30
CA ILE A 244 17.68 3.76 -5.46
C ILE A 244 16.47 3.71 -6.38
N LEU A 245 15.53 4.65 -6.21
CA LEU A 245 14.31 4.74 -7.03
C LEU A 245 14.54 5.43 -8.37
N GLN A 246 15.75 5.95 -8.63
CA GLN A 246 16.11 6.80 -9.77
C GLN A 246 15.11 7.96 -9.94
N LEU A 247 14.71 8.57 -8.82
CA LEU A 247 13.84 9.75 -8.84
C LEU A 247 14.62 10.90 -9.47
N HIS A 248 14.11 11.37 -10.62
CA HIS A 248 14.61 12.59 -11.23
C HIS A 248 14.56 13.72 -10.20
N THR A 249 15.73 14.27 -9.88
CA THR A 249 15.88 15.40 -8.96
C THR A 249 15.88 16.66 -9.79
N PRO A 250 14.77 17.42 -9.84
CA PRO A 250 14.69 18.61 -10.68
C PRO A 250 15.51 19.76 -10.06
N PRO A 251 15.81 20.81 -10.83
CA PRO A 251 16.51 21.98 -10.31
C PRO A 251 15.82 22.58 -9.07
N THR A 252 16.60 22.95 -8.06
CA THR A 252 16.08 23.57 -6.84
C THR A 252 16.17 25.09 -6.90
N PRO A 253 15.16 25.85 -6.43
CA PRO A 253 15.22 27.31 -6.33
C PRO A 253 16.47 27.79 -5.60
N VAL A 254 17.13 28.80 -6.17
CA VAL A 254 18.27 29.51 -5.56
C VAL A 254 18.06 31.01 -5.70
N PHE A 255 18.41 31.76 -4.65
CA PHE A 255 18.33 33.23 -4.63
C PHE A 255 19.73 33.83 -4.70
N ASP A 256 19.88 34.88 -5.50
CA ASP A 256 21.13 35.64 -5.65
C ASP A 256 20.94 37.03 -5.01
N GLU A 257 21.64 37.24 -3.88
CA GLU A 257 21.60 38.47 -3.10
C GLU A 257 22.18 39.70 -3.83
N GLN A 258 22.97 39.51 -4.90
CA GLN A 258 23.54 40.60 -5.70
C GLN A 258 22.60 41.01 -6.85
N ALA A 259 21.83 40.05 -7.37
CA ALA A 259 20.83 40.28 -8.40
C ALA A 259 19.44 40.67 -7.85
N ASP A 260 19.19 40.46 -6.55
CA ASP A 260 17.86 40.52 -5.91
C ASP A 260 16.83 39.64 -6.64
N ALA A 261 17.27 38.45 -7.07
CA ALA A 261 16.54 37.62 -8.02
C ALA A 261 16.75 36.12 -7.78
N TRP A 262 15.73 35.35 -8.17
CA TRP A 262 15.70 33.90 -8.15
C TRP A 262 16.12 33.29 -9.49
N GLY A 263 16.71 32.11 -9.42
CA GLY A 263 16.95 31.15 -10.50
C GLY A 263 16.84 29.72 -9.97
N TYR A 264 17.42 28.75 -10.67
CA TYR A 264 17.48 27.35 -10.18
C TYR A 264 18.87 26.74 -10.37
N ALA A 265 19.28 25.94 -9.38
CA ALA A 265 20.53 25.20 -9.38
C ALA A 265 20.30 23.67 -9.44
N ASP A 266 21.29 22.93 -9.91
CA ASP A 266 21.30 21.47 -9.87
C ASP A 266 21.66 20.92 -8.46
N GLN A 267 21.67 19.59 -8.34
CA GLN A 267 22.04 18.89 -7.10
C GLN A 267 23.47 19.17 -6.58
N HIS A 268 24.33 19.80 -7.39
CA HIS A 268 25.70 20.19 -7.02
C HIS A 268 25.81 21.68 -6.70
N GLY A 269 24.71 22.44 -6.77
CA GLY A 269 24.66 23.88 -6.56
C GLY A 269 25.05 24.73 -7.78
N ALA A 270 25.22 24.12 -8.96
CA ALA A 270 25.50 24.86 -10.19
C ALA A 270 24.20 25.46 -10.76
N VAL A 271 24.17 26.77 -11.01
CA VAL A 271 22.99 27.45 -11.60
C VAL A 271 22.77 26.94 -13.03
N VAL A 272 21.63 26.29 -13.26
CA VAL A 272 21.22 25.70 -14.56
C VAL A 272 20.11 26.49 -15.24
N ILE A 273 19.24 27.16 -14.47
CA ILE A 273 18.28 28.16 -14.97
C ILE A 273 18.69 29.50 -14.39
N GLY A 274 19.08 30.43 -15.26
CA GLY A 274 19.69 31.70 -14.89
C GLY A 274 18.83 32.56 -13.96
N VAL A 275 19.49 33.29 -13.06
CA VAL A 275 18.83 34.22 -12.13
C VAL A 275 18.21 35.40 -12.87
N GLY A 276 16.99 35.76 -12.50
CA GLY A 276 16.21 36.81 -13.18
C GLY A 276 14.70 36.80 -12.92
N TYR A 277 14.22 35.94 -12.02
CA TYR A 277 12.82 35.91 -11.58
C TYR A 277 12.66 36.66 -10.25
N ALA A 278 11.54 37.35 -10.07
CA ALA A 278 11.20 38.00 -8.80
C ALA A 278 10.60 37.02 -7.78
N ASP A 279 10.10 35.87 -8.24
CA ASP A 279 9.49 34.82 -7.41
C ASP A 279 9.46 33.49 -8.17
N VAL A 280 9.57 32.36 -7.45
CA VAL A 280 9.68 31.01 -8.02
C VAL A 280 9.06 29.96 -7.10
N GLN A 281 8.40 28.95 -7.68
CA GLN A 281 8.02 27.73 -6.97
C GLN A 281 9.05 26.60 -7.24
N PRO A 282 9.24 25.66 -6.30
CA PRO A 282 9.97 24.43 -6.59
C PRO A 282 9.31 23.61 -7.70
N PHE A 283 10.13 22.94 -8.51
CA PHE A 283 9.64 22.05 -9.57
C PHE A 283 8.75 20.92 -9.02
N ARG A 284 7.61 20.71 -9.69
CA ARG A 284 6.67 19.59 -9.46
C ARG A 284 6.16 19.09 -10.80
N ASP A 285 6.07 17.77 -10.96
CA ASP A 285 5.81 17.12 -12.24
C ASP A 285 6.68 17.67 -13.40
N SER A 286 7.97 17.96 -13.14
CA SER A 286 8.89 18.54 -14.14
C SER A 286 8.50 19.89 -14.74
N VAL A 287 7.69 20.67 -14.02
CA VAL A 287 7.40 22.08 -14.35
C VAL A 287 7.44 22.95 -13.09
N ALA A 288 7.68 24.26 -13.26
CA ALA A 288 7.68 25.22 -12.16
C ALA A 288 7.01 26.54 -12.54
N TRP A 289 6.31 27.15 -11.58
CA TRP A 289 5.75 28.49 -11.71
C TRP A 289 6.79 29.54 -11.33
N VAL A 290 6.94 30.56 -12.17
CA VAL A 290 7.90 31.67 -11.98
C VAL A 290 7.24 33.02 -12.28
N ARG A 291 7.68 34.09 -11.62
CA ARG A 291 7.18 35.46 -11.85
C ARG A 291 8.35 36.39 -12.22
N ARG A 292 8.24 37.13 -13.32
CA ARG A 292 9.28 38.08 -13.74
C ARG A 292 9.15 39.42 -12.98
N PRO A 293 10.26 40.17 -12.79
CA PRO A 293 10.22 41.53 -12.27
C PRO A 293 9.22 42.40 -13.04
N GLY A 294 8.34 43.10 -12.33
CA GLY A 294 7.30 43.95 -12.91
C GLY A 294 6.06 43.22 -13.45
N SER A 295 5.98 41.89 -13.36
CA SER A 295 4.74 41.12 -13.63
C SER A 295 4.05 40.73 -12.32
N GLU A 296 2.72 40.82 -12.30
CA GLU A 296 1.89 40.19 -11.26
C GLU A 296 1.46 38.76 -11.66
N THR A 297 1.53 38.41 -12.95
CA THR A 297 1.13 37.09 -13.46
C THR A 297 2.29 36.10 -13.48
N TRP A 298 1.95 34.83 -13.23
CA TRP A 298 2.87 33.70 -13.25
C TRP A 298 3.02 33.09 -14.64
N GLU A 299 4.24 32.68 -14.96
CA GLU A 299 4.63 31.91 -16.13
C GLU A 299 4.96 30.47 -15.70
N LEU A 300 4.71 29.48 -16.57
CA LEU A 300 5.15 28.10 -16.36
C LEU A 300 6.41 27.83 -17.18
N ILE A 301 7.43 27.24 -16.57
CA ILE A 301 8.64 26.74 -17.24
C ILE A 301 8.82 25.23 -17.04
N ASP A 302 9.58 24.59 -17.92
CA ASP A 302 10.14 23.25 -17.70
C ASP A 302 11.54 23.30 -17.07
N GLU A 303 12.11 22.12 -16.79
CA GLU A 303 13.43 21.93 -16.15
C GLU A 303 14.61 22.45 -16.97
N SER A 304 14.41 22.79 -18.25
CA SER A 304 15.42 23.48 -19.09
C SER A 304 15.31 25.01 -19.04
N GLY A 305 14.28 25.53 -18.37
CA GLY A 305 13.90 26.95 -18.39
C GLY A 305 13.06 27.35 -19.62
N GLN A 306 12.62 26.40 -20.44
CA GLN A 306 11.72 26.70 -21.56
C GLN A 306 10.33 27.08 -21.04
N GLN A 307 9.83 28.22 -21.50
CA GLN A 307 8.48 28.71 -21.20
C GLN A 307 7.42 27.82 -21.87
N LEU A 308 6.49 27.29 -21.07
CA LEU A 308 5.35 26.48 -21.49
C LEU A 308 4.03 27.25 -21.46
N ILE A 309 3.89 28.17 -20.50
CA ILE A 309 2.74 29.07 -20.35
C ILE A 309 3.28 30.47 -20.07
N ASP A 310 2.88 31.45 -20.89
CA ASP A 310 3.34 32.83 -20.76
C ASP A 310 2.37 33.73 -19.94
N ALA A 311 2.87 34.91 -19.57
CA ALA A 311 2.19 35.89 -18.73
C ALA A 311 0.81 36.35 -19.25
N SER A 312 0.54 36.26 -20.57
CA SER A 312 -0.77 36.61 -21.15
C SER A 312 -1.89 35.63 -20.77
N ALA A 313 -1.56 34.46 -20.20
CA ALA A 313 -2.53 33.54 -19.61
C ALA A 313 -3.31 34.16 -18.43
N GLY A 314 -2.74 35.19 -17.78
CA GLY A 314 -3.45 36.01 -16.78
C GLY A 314 -3.63 35.35 -15.42
N TRP A 315 -2.80 34.36 -15.06
CA TRP A 315 -2.88 33.68 -13.77
C TRP A 315 -2.15 34.49 -12.68
N LEU A 316 -2.89 34.98 -11.68
CA LEU A 316 -2.35 35.70 -10.52
C LEU A 316 -2.09 34.76 -9.33
N GLY A 317 -2.92 33.73 -9.18
CA GLY A 317 -2.76 32.69 -8.17
C GLY A 317 -2.49 31.35 -8.84
N VAL A 318 -1.46 30.64 -8.38
CA VAL A 318 -1.06 29.33 -8.93
C VAL A 318 -0.65 28.37 -7.82
N GLY A 319 -1.26 27.19 -7.82
CA GLY A 319 -0.79 26.02 -7.06
C GLY A 319 0.21 25.22 -7.90
N SER A 320 1.17 24.58 -7.24
CA SER A 320 2.13 23.70 -7.90
C SER A 320 1.41 22.52 -8.58
N PHE A 321 1.97 22.02 -9.68
CA PHE A 321 1.45 20.84 -10.37
C PHE A 321 1.46 19.60 -9.46
N SER A 322 0.42 18.76 -9.59
CA SER A 322 0.35 17.43 -8.98
C SER A 322 -0.51 16.52 -9.85
N GLU A 323 0.02 15.34 -10.19
CA GLU A 323 -0.66 14.33 -11.01
C GLU A 323 -1.08 14.84 -12.40
N GLY A 324 -0.29 15.77 -12.96
CA GLY A 324 -0.46 16.37 -14.28
C GLY A 324 -1.32 17.63 -14.33
N LEU A 325 -1.93 18.04 -13.21
CA LEU A 325 -2.81 19.22 -13.11
C LEU A 325 -2.28 20.27 -12.12
N ALA A 326 -2.53 21.54 -12.40
CA ALA A 326 -2.35 22.64 -11.44
C ALA A 326 -3.66 23.41 -11.25
N TRP A 327 -3.91 23.85 -10.02
CA TRP A 327 -4.97 24.82 -9.72
C TRP A 327 -4.46 26.23 -10.01
N VAL A 328 -5.24 27.03 -10.72
CA VAL A 328 -4.91 28.41 -11.10
C VAL A 328 -6.11 29.35 -10.94
N SER A 329 -5.82 30.64 -10.72
CA SER A 329 -6.82 31.69 -10.53
C SER A 329 -6.41 32.99 -11.23
N ARG A 330 -7.41 33.72 -11.73
CA ARG A 330 -7.27 35.06 -12.33
C ARG A 330 -7.56 36.21 -11.35
N ASP A 331 -8.05 35.92 -10.14
CA ASP A 331 -8.16 36.92 -9.07
C ASP A 331 -7.04 36.76 -8.02
N GLY A 332 -6.44 35.56 -7.92
CA GLY A 332 -5.33 35.24 -7.04
C GLY A 332 -5.71 34.59 -5.70
N TYR A 333 -6.99 34.57 -5.34
CA TYR A 333 -7.47 34.18 -4.00
C TYR A 333 -8.78 33.38 -3.99
N GLY A 334 -9.41 33.17 -5.14
CA GLY A 334 -10.65 32.41 -5.34
C GLY A 334 -10.81 31.99 -6.81
N ALA A 335 -12.04 31.64 -7.20
CA ALA A 335 -12.42 31.24 -8.56
C ALA A 335 -11.52 30.16 -9.22
N TRP A 336 -10.90 29.30 -8.40
CA TRP A 336 -9.86 28.35 -8.79
C TRP A 336 -10.36 27.32 -9.80
N VAL A 337 -9.63 27.16 -10.91
CA VAL A 337 -9.86 26.15 -11.96
C VAL A 337 -8.61 25.28 -12.14
N ALA A 338 -8.76 24.04 -12.62
CA ALA A 338 -7.60 23.18 -12.88
C ALA A 338 -7.20 23.21 -14.36
N ILE A 339 -5.90 23.33 -14.64
CA ILE A 339 -5.32 23.30 -15.99
C ILE A 339 -4.32 22.15 -16.18
N ASP A 340 -4.13 21.72 -17.43
CA ASP A 340 -2.99 20.91 -17.86
C ASP A 340 -1.74 21.79 -18.13
N LYS A 341 -0.59 21.14 -18.39
CA LYS A 341 0.68 21.79 -18.76
C LYS A 341 0.67 22.47 -20.13
N GLN A 342 -0.44 22.41 -20.87
CA GLN A 342 -0.68 23.12 -22.14
C GLN A 342 -1.71 24.25 -21.95
N ASN A 343 -1.92 24.70 -20.70
CA ASN A 343 -2.86 25.77 -20.32
C ASN A 343 -4.33 25.47 -20.66
N ARG A 344 -4.70 24.21 -20.89
CA ARG A 344 -6.10 23.83 -21.15
C ARG A 344 -6.81 23.65 -19.82
N VAL A 345 -7.96 24.31 -19.66
CA VAL A 345 -8.82 24.14 -18.49
C VAL A 345 -9.46 22.75 -18.53
N VAL A 346 -9.06 21.89 -17.59
CA VAL A 346 -9.60 20.54 -17.39
C VAL A 346 -10.79 20.56 -16.43
N ILE A 347 -10.72 21.39 -15.37
CA ILE A 347 -11.82 21.57 -14.42
C ILE A 347 -12.23 23.05 -14.43
N SER A 348 -13.29 23.36 -15.18
CA SER A 348 -13.79 24.73 -15.37
C SER A 348 -14.73 25.23 -14.27
N THR A 349 -14.97 24.43 -13.23
CA THR A 349 -15.75 24.89 -12.06
C THR A 349 -14.83 25.74 -11.19
N GLY A 350 -15.11 27.05 -11.10
CA GLY A 350 -14.42 27.93 -10.16
C GLY A 350 -14.77 27.57 -8.71
N TYR A 351 -13.76 27.25 -7.91
CA TYR A 351 -13.88 26.98 -6.48
C TYR A 351 -13.38 28.15 -5.63
N GLU A 352 -13.88 28.28 -4.40
CA GLU A 352 -13.41 29.31 -3.45
C GLU A 352 -12.00 29.00 -2.93
N ASP A 353 -11.65 27.72 -2.87
CA ASP A 353 -10.48 27.19 -2.19
C ASP A 353 -10.22 25.77 -2.71
N VAL A 354 -8.96 25.36 -2.76
CA VAL A 354 -8.53 24.14 -3.46
C VAL A 354 -7.23 23.61 -2.87
N ARG A 355 -6.97 22.32 -3.03
CA ARG A 355 -5.74 21.67 -2.58
C ARG A 355 -5.15 20.75 -3.64
N PRO A 356 -3.85 20.46 -3.60
CA PRO A 356 -3.20 19.60 -4.60
C PRO A 356 -3.86 18.22 -4.71
N PHE A 357 -3.90 17.69 -5.93
CA PHE A 357 -4.31 16.30 -6.17
C PHE A 357 -3.39 15.33 -5.43
N ARG A 358 -3.99 14.32 -4.80
CA ARG A 358 -3.28 13.19 -4.17
C ARG A 358 -4.00 11.89 -4.49
N ARG A 359 -3.37 11.04 -5.30
CA ARG A 359 -3.85 9.72 -5.73
C ARG A 359 -5.24 9.80 -6.39
N GLY A 360 -5.39 10.72 -7.34
CA GLY A 360 -6.57 10.91 -8.19
C GLY A 360 -7.68 11.77 -7.60
N VAL A 361 -7.49 12.40 -6.44
CA VAL A 361 -8.52 13.23 -5.78
C VAL A 361 -7.94 14.53 -5.19
N ALA A 362 -8.69 15.63 -5.30
CA ALA A 362 -8.36 16.93 -4.70
C ALA A 362 -9.51 17.45 -3.81
N PRO A 363 -9.24 17.85 -2.56
CA PRO A 363 -10.17 18.64 -1.75
C PRO A 363 -10.43 20.02 -2.36
N VAL A 364 -11.69 20.46 -2.35
CA VAL A 364 -12.14 21.75 -2.92
C VAL A 364 -13.26 22.37 -2.08
N ARG A 365 -13.41 23.70 -2.07
CA ARG A 365 -14.45 24.43 -1.32
C ARG A 365 -15.38 25.22 -2.22
N ARG A 366 -16.68 25.11 -1.94
CA ARG A 366 -17.74 25.98 -2.49
C ARG A 366 -18.92 25.97 -1.52
N GLY A 367 -19.04 26.99 -0.67
CA GLY A 367 -19.89 27.02 0.52
C GLY A 367 -19.37 26.13 1.65
N GLY A 368 -19.06 24.87 1.35
CA GLY A 368 -18.36 23.93 2.22
C GLY A 368 -17.29 23.15 1.47
N TRP A 369 -16.44 22.45 2.21
CA TRP A 369 -15.44 21.51 1.67
C TRP A 369 -16.09 20.25 1.11
N GLY A 370 -15.54 19.78 0.01
CA GLY A 370 -15.82 18.53 -0.68
C GLY A 370 -14.56 18.06 -1.42
N ALA A 371 -14.70 17.18 -2.41
CA ALA A 371 -13.56 16.69 -3.20
C ALA A 371 -13.96 16.26 -4.61
N VAL A 372 -13.06 16.46 -5.58
CA VAL A 372 -13.24 16.08 -7.00
C VAL A 372 -12.17 15.10 -7.48
N ASP A 373 -12.49 14.30 -8.50
CA ASP A 373 -11.47 13.59 -9.27
C ASP A 373 -10.75 14.51 -10.27
N SER A 374 -9.71 14.00 -10.93
CA SER A 374 -8.96 14.72 -11.97
C SER A 374 -9.77 15.08 -13.22
N GLY A 375 -11.00 14.55 -13.38
CA GLY A 375 -11.96 14.96 -14.39
C GLY A 375 -12.95 16.03 -13.91
N GLY A 376 -12.82 16.51 -12.67
CA GLY A 376 -13.72 17.50 -12.07
C GLY A 376 -15.06 16.95 -11.59
N ARG A 377 -15.26 15.63 -11.60
CA ARG A 377 -16.47 15.02 -11.05
C ARG A 377 -16.39 15.06 -9.52
N LEU A 378 -17.45 15.58 -8.90
CA LEU A 378 -17.57 15.67 -7.45
C LEU A 378 -17.72 14.27 -6.84
N LEU A 379 -16.73 13.86 -6.05
CA LEU A 379 -16.67 12.60 -5.32
C LEU A 379 -17.27 12.77 -3.92
N VAL A 380 -16.82 13.80 -3.18
CA VAL A 380 -17.36 14.18 -1.87
C VAL A 380 -18.14 15.50 -2.04
N PRO A 381 -19.43 15.58 -1.66
CA PRO A 381 -20.20 16.81 -1.74
C PRO A 381 -19.57 17.99 -0.98
N CYS A 382 -19.69 19.20 -1.52
CA CYS A 382 -19.23 20.45 -0.90
C CYS A 382 -20.14 20.84 0.28
N GLN A 383 -19.95 20.21 1.44
CA GLN A 383 -20.85 20.36 2.60
C GLN A 383 -20.15 20.36 3.98
N TYR A 384 -18.83 20.12 4.02
CA TYR A 384 -18.08 19.97 5.27
C TYR A 384 -17.47 21.30 5.72
N ALA A 385 -17.48 21.59 7.03
CA ALA A 385 -16.86 22.79 7.60
C ALA A 385 -15.32 22.71 7.61
N GLY A 386 -14.76 21.49 7.66
CA GLY A 386 -13.32 21.26 7.68
C GLY A 386 -12.92 19.93 7.04
N TYR A 387 -11.67 19.89 6.59
CA TYR A 387 -11.04 18.77 5.88
C TYR A 387 -9.59 18.71 6.37
N ALA A 388 -9.27 17.88 7.37
CA ALA A 388 -7.96 17.94 8.04
C ALA A 388 -7.62 16.62 8.75
N THR A 389 -6.71 15.85 8.17
CA THR A 389 -6.45 14.45 8.57
C THR A 389 -5.29 14.35 9.54
N ALA A 390 -5.61 14.22 10.83
CA ALA A 390 -4.65 13.95 11.89
C ALA A 390 -4.32 12.45 11.98
N MET A 391 -3.03 12.13 12.00
CA MET A 391 -2.50 10.77 12.16
C MET A 391 -2.15 10.49 13.63
N THR A 392 -2.02 9.22 14.01
CA THR A 392 -1.61 8.83 15.37
C THR A 392 -0.18 9.24 15.74
N ASP A 393 0.72 9.29 14.76
CA ASP A 393 2.12 9.72 14.91
C ASP A 393 2.31 11.24 15.07
N GLY A 394 1.22 12.02 15.06
CA GLY A 394 1.24 13.48 15.18
C GLY A 394 1.39 14.24 13.87
N ARG A 395 1.51 13.56 12.71
CA ARG A 395 1.42 14.23 11.41
C ARG A 395 0.00 14.72 11.13
N TYR A 396 -0.07 15.81 10.37
CA TYR A 396 -1.30 16.39 9.84
C TYR A 396 -1.20 16.41 8.31
N ILE A 397 -2.17 15.76 7.66
CA ILE A 397 -2.29 15.69 6.21
C ILE A 397 -3.49 16.55 5.80
N ASP A 398 -3.26 17.59 5.02
CA ASP A 398 -4.29 18.55 4.63
C ASP A 398 -5.17 18.04 3.47
N GLY A 399 -5.77 16.86 3.65
CA GLY A 399 -6.54 16.18 2.61
C GLY A 399 -6.65 14.69 2.86
N PHE A 400 -6.55 13.91 1.79
CA PHE A 400 -6.51 12.45 1.85
C PHE A 400 -5.11 11.92 2.19
N THR A 401 -5.05 10.84 2.96
CA THR A 401 -3.85 9.99 3.14
C THR A 401 -3.46 9.27 1.85
N ASP A 402 -2.30 8.62 1.83
CA ASP A 402 -1.92 7.73 0.72
C ASP A 402 -2.82 6.47 0.65
N GLU A 403 -3.41 6.06 1.78
CA GLU A 403 -4.49 5.06 1.83
C GLU A 403 -5.85 5.57 1.31
N GLY A 404 -6.00 6.87 1.07
CA GLY A 404 -7.20 7.44 0.46
C GLY A 404 -8.33 7.74 1.42
N LEU A 405 -7.99 8.07 2.66
CA LEU A 405 -8.94 8.47 3.70
C LEU A 405 -8.76 9.94 4.08
N ALA A 406 -9.86 10.64 4.33
CA ALA A 406 -9.84 12.01 4.86
C ALA A 406 -10.73 12.15 6.08
N ILE A 407 -10.26 12.90 7.10
CA ILE A 407 -11.09 13.33 8.23
C ILE A 407 -11.85 14.58 7.83
N VAL A 408 -13.17 14.54 8.03
CA VAL A 408 -14.10 15.62 7.67
C VAL A 408 -14.86 16.10 8.90
N ASP A 409 -15.07 17.41 9.03
CA ASP A 409 -15.90 18.02 10.07
C ASP A 409 -17.23 18.47 9.46
N ALA A 410 -18.37 18.00 9.98
CA ALA A 410 -19.70 18.39 9.48
C ALA A 410 -20.21 19.73 10.05
N GLY A 411 -19.39 20.43 10.86
CA GLY A 411 -19.78 21.61 11.59
C GLY A 411 -19.98 21.31 13.08
N GLY A 412 -19.61 22.27 13.93
CA GLY A 412 -19.71 22.12 15.39
C GLY A 412 -18.68 21.16 16.00
N GLY A 413 -17.55 20.90 15.32
CA GLY A 413 -16.45 20.09 15.86
C GLY A 413 -16.67 18.59 15.76
N ARG A 414 -17.54 18.12 14.86
CA ARG A 414 -17.92 16.70 14.75
C ARG A 414 -17.23 16.05 13.58
N LYS A 415 -16.22 15.25 13.89
CA LYS A 415 -15.33 14.59 12.94
C LYS A 415 -15.85 13.20 12.55
N GLY A 416 -15.67 12.88 11.27
CA GLY A 416 -15.92 11.58 10.66
C GLY A 416 -14.83 11.26 9.61
N VAL A 417 -14.96 10.15 8.90
CA VAL A 417 -14.00 9.69 7.87
C VAL A 417 -14.72 9.38 6.57
N VAL A 418 -14.18 9.86 5.45
CA VAL A 418 -14.59 9.50 4.08
C VAL A 418 -13.44 8.85 3.31
N ASP A 419 -13.76 8.00 2.33
CA ASP A 419 -12.82 7.50 1.33
C ASP A 419 -12.81 8.33 0.03
N ARG A 420 -11.86 8.05 -0.87
CA ARG A 420 -11.78 8.69 -2.21
C ARG A 420 -13.04 8.50 -3.06
N ALA A 421 -13.86 7.47 -2.83
CA ALA A 421 -15.11 7.28 -3.56
C ALA A 421 -16.27 8.13 -3.00
N GLY A 422 -16.01 8.94 -1.97
CA GLY A 422 -17.01 9.75 -1.30
C GLY A 422 -17.83 9.03 -0.25
N ARG A 423 -17.50 7.77 0.07
CA ARG A 423 -18.24 6.97 1.04
C ARG A 423 -17.83 7.38 2.45
N VAL A 424 -18.83 7.73 3.27
CA VAL A 424 -18.66 7.88 4.72
C VAL A 424 -18.38 6.49 5.32
N ILE A 425 -17.20 6.32 5.93
CA ILE A 425 -16.81 5.13 6.70
C ILE A 425 -17.14 5.34 8.18
N VAL A 426 -16.78 6.50 8.72
CA VAL A 426 -17.14 6.91 10.10
C VAL A 426 -18.04 8.15 10.00
N PRO A 427 -19.29 8.10 10.50
CA PRO A 427 -20.16 9.27 10.55
C PRO A 427 -19.53 10.47 11.27
N PRO A 428 -19.86 11.71 10.90
CA PRO A 428 -19.44 12.92 11.62
C PRO A 428 -20.10 13.04 13.01
N SER A 429 -19.61 12.27 13.98
CA SER A 429 -20.18 12.13 15.33
C SER A 429 -19.17 12.31 16.47
N HIS A 430 -17.86 12.32 16.19
CA HIS A 430 -16.83 12.27 17.24
C HIS A 430 -16.15 13.63 17.45
N PRO A 431 -15.99 14.14 18.69
CA PRO A 431 -15.28 15.41 18.93
C PRO A 431 -13.81 15.36 18.48
N ASN A 432 -13.16 14.21 18.68
CA ASN A 432 -11.83 13.94 18.18
C ASN A 432 -11.79 12.60 17.45
N LEU A 433 -11.03 12.58 16.37
CA LEU A 433 -10.76 11.42 15.54
C LEU A 433 -9.32 11.56 15.01
N VAL A 434 -8.56 10.46 15.03
CA VAL A 434 -7.27 10.35 14.34
C VAL A 434 -7.18 9.01 13.59
N ILE A 435 -6.50 8.99 12.46
CA ILE A 435 -6.29 7.75 11.68
C ILE A 435 -5.08 6.99 12.22
N HIS A 436 -5.29 5.70 12.50
CA HIS A 436 -4.26 4.71 12.79
C HIS A 436 -4.18 3.73 11.59
N PRO A 437 -3.02 3.11 11.27
CA PRO A 437 -2.92 2.24 10.10
C PRO A 437 -3.82 0.99 10.13
N VAL A 438 -4.41 0.64 11.30
CA VAL A 438 -5.37 -0.47 11.43
C VAL A 438 -6.73 -0.08 12.05
N ALA A 439 -6.94 1.18 12.42
CA ALA A 439 -8.13 1.61 13.16
C ALA A 439 -8.42 3.11 13.00
N PHE A 440 -9.57 3.57 13.48
CA PHE A 440 -9.85 4.99 13.72
C PHE A 440 -9.96 5.22 15.22
N LEU A 441 -9.01 5.95 15.80
CA LEU A 441 -9.07 6.30 17.22
C LEU A 441 -10.03 7.47 17.38
N VAL A 442 -11.03 7.31 18.23
CA VAL A 442 -12.12 8.25 18.44
C VAL A 442 -12.25 8.60 19.92
N SER A 443 -12.62 9.85 20.21
CA SER A 443 -13.03 10.22 21.57
C SER A 443 -14.55 10.17 21.74
N SER A 444 -14.98 9.90 22.96
CA SER A 444 -16.33 10.19 23.44
C SER A 444 -16.53 11.70 23.67
N PRO A 445 -17.76 12.15 23.95
CA PRO A 445 -18.02 13.48 24.51
C PRO A 445 -17.45 13.71 25.92
N THR A 446 -17.11 12.64 26.66
CA THR A 446 -16.47 12.74 27.98
C THR A 446 -14.94 12.80 27.92
N GLY A 447 -14.35 12.79 26.72
CA GLY A 447 -12.90 12.88 26.49
C GLY A 447 -12.14 11.56 26.57
N ALA A 448 -12.81 10.46 26.96
CA ALA A 448 -12.24 9.12 26.92
C ALA A 448 -12.10 8.61 25.48
N TRP A 449 -11.12 7.75 25.24
CA TRP A 449 -10.71 7.26 23.92
C TRP A 449 -11.03 5.78 23.72
N GLY A 450 -11.37 5.44 22.48
CA GLY A 450 -11.55 4.07 21.99
C GLY A 450 -11.20 3.97 20.51
N ALA A 451 -11.54 2.86 19.88
CA ALA A 451 -11.22 2.59 18.48
C ALA A 451 -12.41 2.02 17.70
N LEU A 452 -12.48 2.40 16.42
CA LEU A 452 -13.28 1.75 15.40
C LEU A 452 -12.37 0.95 14.45
N ASP A 453 -12.88 -0.14 13.88
CA ASP A 453 -12.21 -0.87 12.80
C ASP A 453 -12.12 -0.03 11.51
N ARG A 454 -11.37 -0.51 10.52
CA ARG A 454 -11.25 0.14 9.19
C ARG A 454 -12.55 0.12 8.36
N ARG A 455 -13.67 -0.33 8.93
CA ARG A 455 -15.03 -0.31 8.35
C ARG A 455 -16.00 0.55 9.18
N GLY A 456 -15.52 1.26 10.21
CA GLY A 456 -16.30 2.14 11.07
C GLY A 456 -17.10 1.44 12.18
N ARG A 457 -16.81 0.17 12.47
CA ARG A 457 -17.47 -0.63 13.52
C ARG A 457 -16.71 -0.51 14.85
N PRO A 458 -17.36 -0.61 16.02
CA PRO A 458 -16.66 -0.67 17.31
C PRO A 458 -15.58 -1.76 17.33
N LEU A 459 -14.40 -1.41 17.84
CA LEU A 459 -13.27 -2.32 18.04
C LEU A 459 -12.79 -2.28 19.51
N ILE A 460 -12.68 -1.08 20.09
CA ILE A 460 -12.38 -0.84 21.51
C ILE A 460 -13.35 0.23 22.01
N GLU A 461 -14.06 -0.06 23.11
CA GLU A 461 -15.01 0.88 23.72
C GLU A 461 -14.30 2.13 24.28
N PRO A 462 -14.93 3.33 24.24
CA PRO A 462 -14.25 4.59 24.52
C PRO A 462 -14.09 4.86 26.03
N ASN A 463 -13.26 4.05 26.68
CA ASN A 463 -13.02 4.03 28.13
C ASN A 463 -11.58 4.43 28.53
N HIS A 464 -10.66 4.58 27.56
CA HIS A 464 -9.24 4.81 27.85
C HIS A 464 -8.94 6.30 28.12
N PRO A 465 -7.98 6.64 29.00
CA PRO A 465 -7.67 8.03 29.32
C PRO A 465 -6.88 8.75 28.22
N SER A 466 -6.28 8.02 27.26
CA SER A 466 -5.40 8.59 26.24
C SER A 466 -5.42 7.76 24.94
N ARG A 467 -4.96 8.38 23.84
CA ARG A 467 -4.71 7.68 22.57
C ARG A 467 -3.68 6.55 22.73
N LEU A 468 -2.65 6.75 23.56
CA LEU A 468 -1.57 5.78 23.76
C LEU A 468 -2.09 4.47 24.34
N ALA A 469 -2.93 4.53 25.37
CA ALA A 469 -3.54 3.35 25.98
C ALA A 469 -4.49 2.57 25.04
N VAL A 470 -5.02 3.22 23.99
CA VAL A 470 -5.77 2.53 22.92
C VAL A 470 -4.82 1.88 21.91
N MET A 471 -3.69 2.51 21.58
CA MET A 471 -2.67 1.90 20.70
C MET A 471 -2.03 0.68 21.36
N GLU A 472 -1.69 0.77 22.65
CA GLU A 472 -1.22 -0.37 23.48
C GLU A 472 -2.24 -1.54 23.54
N GLU A 473 -3.54 -1.26 23.39
CA GLU A 473 -4.56 -2.31 23.28
C GLU A 473 -4.68 -2.89 21.87
N ILE A 474 -4.61 -2.04 20.84
CA ILE A 474 -4.55 -2.49 19.44
C ILE A 474 -3.32 -3.38 19.20
N ASP A 475 -2.16 -3.02 19.73
CA ASP A 475 -0.94 -3.81 19.55
C ASP A 475 -1.00 -5.14 20.32
N ARG A 476 -1.66 -5.18 21.49
CA ARG A 476 -2.01 -6.46 22.16
C ARG A 476 -2.96 -7.30 21.31
N LEU A 477 -4.01 -6.71 20.74
CA LEU A 477 -4.95 -7.39 19.83
C LEU A 477 -4.33 -7.83 18.49
N LEU A 478 -3.17 -7.26 18.11
CA LEU A 478 -2.39 -7.64 16.94
C LEU A 478 -1.19 -8.54 17.24
N ALA A 479 -0.84 -8.75 18.52
CA ALA A 479 0.38 -9.46 18.93
C ALA A 479 0.43 -10.88 18.34
N ASP A 480 -0.70 -11.60 18.43
CA ASP A 480 -0.93 -12.95 17.91
C ASP A 480 -0.75 -13.07 16.39
N THR A 481 -0.74 -11.95 15.65
CA THR A 481 -0.46 -11.92 14.20
C THR A 481 1.00 -11.58 13.92
N LYS A 482 1.91 -12.52 14.20
CA LYS A 482 3.27 -12.48 13.60
C LYS A 482 3.13 -12.47 12.06
N PRO A 483 3.56 -11.42 11.34
CA PRO A 483 3.41 -11.37 9.90
C PRO A 483 4.48 -12.24 9.22
N VAL A 484 4.06 -13.23 8.42
CA VAL A 484 4.95 -14.11 7.64
C VAL A 484 5.58 -13.35 6.48
N LEU A 485 6.67 -12.62 6.70
CA LEU A 485 7.28 -11.80 5.65
C LEU A 485 8.46 -12.53 4.98
#